data_AF-A0A0W8FNH4-F1
#
_entry.id   AF-A0A0W8FNH4-F1
#
_cell.length_a   1.000
_cell.length_b   1.000
_cell.length_c   1.000
_cell.angle_alpha   90.00
_cell.angle_beta   90.00
_cell.angle_gamma   90.00
#
_symmetry.space_group_name_H-M   'P 1'
#
loop_
_entity.id
_entity.type
_entity.pdbx_description
1 polymer ?
#
loop_
_entity_poly.entity_id
_entity_poly.type
_entity_poly.pdbx_seq_one_letter_code
_entity_poly.pdbx_strand_id
1 'polypeptide(L)'
;MLSWLWNDIYDGLSIDKEGLARIRNISKKMPFVIVPCHRSHIDYLLFSYVLYENNIQLPFIAAGSNMTFFPMGYIFRKSGAFFLRRSFKGNKIYSEVFTKYLAILLKEGLPLEFFIEGGRSRTGKMVMPKYGLLSMIIQAYQEKYCENFAAIPVFIGYDRVIEEKSYLKELGGAAKSPENAAEIIKTSKILTKRYGRVYVNIGEPMIMKDYLASQEKPIEQMTLEERQSLYRKIGYEIVLEINKVAVVTPFSLVAAVILSHYRRGMSHSELLDILDEFFEYLSMKKVKFAETFTNREKAINDAINIFVQEGFISKIEAEEDEAEEIQEVVYSLKEEKRINLEYYKNNILHFFIPLCFVATSIVKNNEDLISLQRIMSDYKFLKKLLWNEFIFDEHKDDAEDVNEVLTYLHERKMITFVERDGQIYLEIKGKGNKKLKPFADLIHNYLESSWIVIRSCLYLKKNPLAKKDWSKKIMALGDRMYKKGEVLRPEALFQPNYLNVIIFLEDAELITAIKDEKIDKKEVSYALTENRAEMEVLRRRLFKLL
;
A
#
# COMPACT_ATOMS: atom_id res chain seq x y z
N MET A 1 26.67 14.47 -7.87
CA MET A 1 26.74 13.35 -8.84
C MET A 1 25.36 12.77 -9.17
N LEU A 2 24.37 12.79 -8.26
CA LEU A 2 23.01 12.26 -8.52
C LEU A 2 21.98 13.34 -8.92
N SER A 3 22.33 14.63 -8.90
CA SER A 3 21.39 15.73 -9.17
C SER A 3 20.74 15.62 -10.56
N TRP A 4 21.48 15.15 -11.57
CA TRP A 4 20.95 14.91 -12.93
C TRP A 4 19.85 13.83 -12.95
N LEU A 5 19.97 12.78 -12.13
CA LEU A 5 18.94 11.73 -12.04
C LEU A 5 17.61 12.33 -11.57
N TRP A 6 17.66 13.25 -10.60
CA TRP A 6 16.46 13.82 -10.02
C TRP A 6 15.88 15.00 -10.78
N ASN A 7 16.67 15.67 -11.63
CA ASN A 7 16.25 16.86 -12.38
C ASN A 7 16.06 16.61 -13.88
N ASP A 8 16.74 15.60 -14.46
CA ASP A 8 16.68 15.31 -15.90
C ASP A 8 15.83 14.07 -16.21
N ILE A 9 15.87 13.03 -15.37
CA ILE A 9 14.96 11.86 -15.51
C ILE A 9 13.63 12.12 -14.80
N TYR A 10 13.71 12.70 -13.60
CA TYR A 10 12.55 13.20 -12.84
C TYR A 10 12.47 14.72 -12.96
N ASP A 11 11.28 15.29 -12.75
CA ASP A 11 11.01 16.73 -12.80
C ASP A 11 11.28 17.42 -11.44
N GLY A 12 12.25 16.88 -10.67
CA GLY A 12 12.68 17.37 -9.36
C GLY A 12 12.23 16.54 -8.15
N LEU A 13 12.77 16.91 -6.98
CA LEU A 13 12.41 16.37 -5.67
C LEU A 13 11.55 17.35 -4.88
N SER A 14 10.43 16.87 -4.34
CA SER A 14 9.61 17.57 -3.35
C SER A 14 9.94 16.98 -1.98
N ILE A 15 10.57 17.77 -1.10
CA ILE A 15 11.09 17.28 0.17
C ILE A 15 10.46 18.06 1.33
N ASP A 16 10.01 17.33 2.36
CA ASP A 16 9.52 17.88 3.62
C ASP A 16 10.65 18.59 4.40
N LYS A 17 10.71 19.91 4.24
CA LYS A 17 11.73 20.76 4.87
C LYS A 17 11.63 20.77 6.40
N GLU A 18 10.42 20.74 6.95
CA GLU A 18 10.20 20.71 8.40
C GLU A 18 10.66 19.36 8.97
N GLY A 19 10.30 18.27 8.29
CA GLY A 19 10.79 16.94 8.55
C GLY A 19 12.32 16.87 8.60
N LEU A 20 12.99 17.41 7.58
CA LEU A 20 14.46 17.45 7.54
C LEU A 20 15.06 18.26 8.70
N ALA A 21 14.44 19.38 9.07
CA ALA A 21 14.87 20.16 10.22
C ALA A 21 14.73 19.34 11.52
N ARG A 22 13.66 18.54 11.68
CA ARG A 22 13.51 17.61 12.80
C ARG A 22 14.63 16.57 12.81
N ILE A 23 14.94 15.93 11.68
CA ILE A 23 16.05 14.97 11.58
C ILE A 23 17.37 15.62 11.98
N ARG A 24 17.67 16.83 11.47
CA ARG A 24 18.90 17.57 11.80
C ARG A 24 19.01 17.90 13.29
N ASN A 25 17.89 18.15 13.96
CA ASN A 25 17.89 18.40 15.40
C ASN A 25 18.06 17.11 16.21
N ILE A 26 17.48 16.00 15.75
CA ILE A 26 17.66 14.67 16.35
C ILE A 26 19.10 14.20 16.21
N SER A 27 19.71 14.37 15.02
CA SER A 27 21.07 13.92 14.73
C SER A 27 22.14 14.55 15.62
N LYS A 28 21.83 15.68 16.27
CA LYS A 28 22.71 16.36 17.25
C LYS A 28 22.60 15.77 18.65
N LYS A 29 21.53 15.02 18.96
CA LYS A 29 21.18 14.58 20.31
C LYS A 29 21.29 13.07 20.50
N MET A 30 20.99 12.28 19.47
CA MET A 30 20.95 10.82 19.56
C MET A 30 21.15 10.15 18.19
N PRO A 31 21.54 8.86 18.18
CA PRO A 31 21.47 8.03 16.99
C PRO A 31 20.05 7.99 16.42
N PHE A 32 19.92 7.84 15.11
CA PHE A 32 18.62 7.72 14.47
C PHE A 32 18.60 6.62 13.40
N VAL A 33 17.41 6.06 13.23
CA VAL A 33 17.13 4.92 12.36
C VAL A 33 16.04 5.33 11.40
N ILE A 34 16.40 5.48 10.14
CA ILE A 34 15.48 5.86 9.07
C ILE A 34 14.77 4.60 8.58
N VAL A 35 13.45 4.67 8.56
CA VAL A 35 12.59 3.55 8.19
C VAL A 35 11.68 3.97 7.03
N PRO A 36 12.19 3.92 5.79
CA PRO A 36 11.40 4.29 4.62
C PRO A 36 10.48 3.15 4.14
N CYS A 37 9.40 3.52 3.43
CA CYS A 37 8.73 2.59 2.52
C CYS A 37 9.58 2.34 1.26
N HIS A 38 9.25 1.29 0.50
CA HIS A 38 10.05 0.91 -0.65
C HIS A 38 9.22 0.80 -1.93
N ARG A 39 9.45 1.70 -2.88
CA ARG A 39 8.72 1.78 -4.15
C ARG A 39 9.59 1.51 -5.38
N SER A 40 10.88 1.84 -5.35
CA SER A 40 11.79 1.71 -6.49
C SER A 40 13.20 1.27 -6.08
N HIS A 41 13.96 0.69 -7.01
CA HIS A 41 15.38 0.39 -6.86
C HIS A 41 16.26 1.63 -6.69
N ILE A 42 15.75 2.82 -6.98
CA ILE A 42 16.50 4.06 -6.76
C ILE A 42 16.29 4.64 -5.35
N ASP A 43 15.36 4.09 -4.56
CA ASP A 43 15.11 4.57 -3.18
C ASP A 43 16.37 4.53 -2.32
N TYR A 44 17.21 3.49 -2.49
CA TYR A 44 18.50 3.35 -1.80
C TYR A 44 19.44 4.54 -2.02
N LEU A 45 19.30 5.24 -3.15
CA LEU A 45 20.12 6.40 -3.50
C LEU A 45 19.43 7.71 -3.10
N LEU A 46 18.09 7.72 -3.11
CA LEU A 46 17.28 8.91 -2.90
C LEU A 46 17.51 9.52 -1.52
N PHE A 47 17.28 8.76 -0.45
CA PHE A 47 17.29 9.35 0.88
C PHE A 47 18.72 9.74 1.31
N SER A 48 19.72 8.93 0.93
CA SER A 48 21.13 9.29 1.09
C SER A 48 21.49 10.59 0.33
N TYR A 49 20.99 10.78 -0.89
CA TYR A 49 21.17 12.05 -1.63
C TYR A 49 20.53 13.22 -0.87
N VAL A 50 19.29 13.05 -0.39
CA VAL A 50 18.58 14.08 0.37
C VAL A 50 19.35 14.50 1.62
N LEU A 51 19.90 13.55 2.38
CA LEU A 51 20.68 13.84 3.58
C LEU A 51 22.01 14.53 3.26
N TYR A 52 22.69 14.08 2.19
CA TYR A 52 23.94 14.70 1.70
C TYR A 52 23.75 16.19 1.36
N GLU A 53 22.76 16.51 0.52
CA GLU A 53 22.47 17.88 0.10
C GLU A 53 22.06 18.78 1.28
N ASN A 54 21.58 18.18 2.38
CA ASN A 54 21.14 18.90 3.58
C ASN A 54 22.18 18.90 4.72
N ASN A 55 23.43 18.48 4.46
CA ASN A 55 24.52 18.39 5.44
C ASN A 55 24.13 17.57 6.68
N ILE A 56 23.38 16.48 6.49
CA ILE A 56 23.04 15.50 7.53
C ILE A 56 23.89 14.26 7.30
N GLN A 57 24.32 13.61 8.38
CA GLN A 57 25.14 12.40 8.33
C GLN A 57 24.45 11.30 7.50
N LEU A 58 25.23 10.66 6.62
CA LEU A 58 24.76 9.59 5.76
C LEU A 58 24.52 8.29 6.55
N PRO A 59 23.46 7.54 6.24
CA PRO A 59 23.15 6.31 6.93
C PRO A 59 23.91 5.11 6.38
N PHE A 60 24.08 4.10 7.22
CA PHE A 60 24.42 2.75 6.81
C PHE A 60 23.14 2.03 6.38
N ILE A 61 23.12 1.53 5.14
CA ILE A 61 21.90 1.02 4.50
C ILE A 61 21.88 -0.50 4.50
N ALA A 62 20.81 -1.09 5.03
CA ALA A 62 20.55 -2.52 4.95
C ALA A 62 20.14 -2.91 3.52
N ALA A 63 21.02 -3.60 2.79
CA ALA A 63 20.80 -4.03 1.42
C ALA A 63 20.74 -5.56 1.30
N GLY A 64 19.94 -6.08 0.35
CA GLY A 64 19.93 -7.51 0.07
C GLY A 64 21.24 -7.98 -0.58
N SER A 65 21.71 -9.19 -0.28
CA SER A 65 22.91 -9.78 -0.90
C SER A 65 22.81 -9.98 -2.42
N ASN A 66 21.64 -9.78 -3.02
CA ASN A 66 21.48 -9.71 -4.48
C ASN A 66 22.08 -8.43 -5.09
N MET A 67 22.41 -7.42 -4.27
CA MET A 67 23.03 -6.17 -4.71
C MET A 67 24.57 -6.19 -4.68
N THR A 68 25.20 -7.30 -4.27
CA THR A 68 26.66 -7.51 -4.27
C THR A 68 27.21 -7.99 -5.62
N PHE A 69 26.91 -7.29 -6.71
CA PHE A 69 27.46 -7.61 -8.04
C PHE A 69 28.57 -6.62 -8.43
N PHE A 70 29.62 -7.09 -9.11
CA PHE A 70 30.70 -6.23 -9.56
C PHE A 70 30.24 -5.35 -10.75
N PRO A 71 30.58 -4.05 -10.82
CA PRO A 71 31.35 -3.26 -9.85
C PRO A 71 30.51 -2.58 -8.75
N MET A 72 29.18 -2.57 -8.88
CA MET A 72 28.29 -1.79 -8.03
C MET A 72 28.33 -2.17 -6.54
N GLY A 73 28.51 -3.45 -6.22
CA GLY A 73 28.61 -3.91 -4.83
C GLY A 73 29.77 -3.29 -4.07
N TYR A 74 30.90 -3.00 -4.74
CA TYR A 74 32.02 -2.28 -4.14
C TYR A 74 31.65 -0.82 -3.85
N ILE A 75 31.02 -0.15 -4.82
CA ILE A 75 30.57 1.24 -4.70
C ILE A 75 29.54 1.37 -3.56
N PHE A 76 28.53 0.49 -3.52
CA PHE A 76 27.52 0.48 -2.47
C PHE A 76 28.13 0.26 -1.10
N ARG A 77 29.09 -0.69 -0.97
CA ARG A 77 29.78 -0.91 0.31
C ARG A 77 30.57 0.31 0.77
N LYS A 78 31.25 1.00 -0.16
CA LYS A 78 31.96 2.26 0.13
C LYS A 78 31.01 3.42 0.44
N SER A 79 29.75 3.32 0.01
CA SER A 79 28.70 4.31 0.26
C SER A 79 27.86 4.00 1.50
N GLY A 80 28.25 3.03 2.34
CA GLY A 80 27.56 2.70 3.59
C GLY A 80 26.63 1.50 3.55
N ALA A 81 26.47 0.82 2.41
CA ALA A 81 25.61 -0.37 2.33
C ALA A 81 26.23 -1.58 3.04
N PHE A 82 25.44 -2.26 3.86
CA PHE A 82 25.77 -3.57 4.43
C PHE A 82 24.77 -4.63 3.93
N PHE A 83 25.28 -5.81 3.59
CA PHE A 83 24.51 -6.81 2.85
C PHE A 83 23.99 -7.90 3.77
N LEU A 84 22.67 -8.08 3.80
CA LEU A 84 22.01 -9.16 4.53
C LEU A 84 21.61 -10.34 3.64
N ARG A 85 21.71 -11.54 4.20
CA ARG A 85 21.20 -12.77 3.60
C ARG A 85 19.68 -12.80 3.67
N ARG A 86 19.04 -13.49 2.71
CA ARG A 86 17.58 -13.66 2.68
C ARG A 86 17.05 -14.48 3.86
N SER A 87 17.87 -15.36 4.43
CA SER A 87 17.53 -16.18 5.59
C SER A 87 18.68 -16.23 6.58
N PHE A 88 18.34 -16.08 7.85
CA PHE A 88 19.22 -16.23 9.00
C PHE A 88 19.10 -17.63 9.62
N LYS A 89 18.12 -18.44 9.15
CA LYS A 89 17.85 -19.77 9.69
C LYS A 89 19.02 -20.73 9.43
N GLY A 90 19.35 -21.54 10.42
CA GLY A 90 20.40 -22.55 10.36
C GLY A 90 21.82 -22.03 10.58
N ASN A 91 22.03 -20.71 10.70
CA ASN A 91 23.36 -20.14 10.93
C ASN A 91 23.34 -19.12 12.08
N LYS A 92 23.47 -19.63 13.31
CA LYS A 92 23.47 -18.83 14.54
C LYS A 92 24.61 -17.81 14.58
N ILE A 93 25.81 -18.20 14.10
CA ILE A 93 26.98 -17.31 14.07
C ILE A 93 26.71 -16.09 13.20
N TYR A 94 26.15 -16.28 12.00
CA TYR A 94 25.81 -15.18 11.12
C TYR A 94 24.81 -14.21 11.78
N SER A 95 23.77 -14.75 12.43
CA SER A 95 22.80 -13.93 13.15
C SER A 95 23.44 -13.13 14.27
N GLU A 96 24.28 -13.76 15.09
CA GLU A 96 24.95 -13.11 16.22
C GLU A 96 25.91 -12.01 15.75
N VAL A 97 26.78 -12.31 14.77
CA VAL A 97 27.72 -11.34 14.20
C VAL A 97 26.98 -10.16 13.59
N PHE A 98 25.88 -10.42 12.89
CA PHE A 98 25.09 -9.37 12.26
C PHE A 98 24.37 -8.49 13.29
N THR A 99 23.78 -9.09 14.34
CA THR A 99 23.19 -8.34 15.46
C THR A 99 24.24 -7.47 16.15
N LYS A 100 25.43 -8.01 16.44
CA LYS A 100 26.53 -7.24 17.06
C LYS A 100 27.06 -6.14 16.15
N TYR A 101 27.10 -6.35 14.83
CA TYR A 101 27.44 -5.30 13.87
C TYR A 101 26.47 -4.11 13.96
N LEU A 102 25.15 -4.37 13.95
CA LEU A 102 24.14 -3.32 14.12
C LEU A 102 24.26 -2.61 15.47
N ALA A 103 24.51 -3.37 16.53
CA ALA A 103 24.69 -2.82 17.87
C ALA A 103 25.90 -1.87 17.96
N ILE A 104 27.02 -2.21 17.30
CA ILE A 104 28.20 -1.34 17.21
C ILE A 104 27.87 -0.06 16.43
N LEU A 105 27.21 -0.17 15.26
CA LEU A 105 26.82 1.04 14.51
C LEU A 105 25.95 1.99 15.34
N LEU A 106 24.99 1.42 16.08
CA LEU A 106 24.12 2.18 16.97
C LEU A 106 24.90 2.83 18.13
N LYS A 107 25.88 2.11 18.71
CA LYS A 107 26.75 2.61 19.78
C LYS A 107 27.65 3.77 19.34
N GLU A 108 28.20 3.68 18.14
CA GLU A 108 29.02 4.73 17.54
C GLU A 108 28.19 5.95 17.07
N GLY A 109 26.86 5.91 17.25
CA GLY A 109 25.96 6.98 16.83
C GLY A 109 25.78 7.10 15.31
N LEU A 110 26.13 6.04 14.57
CA LEU A 110 26.03 6.02 13.11
C LEU A 110 24.58 5.80 12.67
N PRO A 111 24.00 6.65 11.80
CA PRO A 111 22.62 6.47 11.38
C PRO A 111 22.43 5.17 10.61
N LEU A 112 21.26 4.55 10.79
CA LEU A 112 20.88 3.31 10.10
C LEU A 112 19.72 3.58 9.15
N GLU A 113 19.66 2.87 8.03
CA GLU A 113 18.52 2.89 7.12
C GLU A 113 18.13 1.46 6.75
N PHE A 114 16.84 1.12 6.88
CA PHE A 114 16.31 -0.13 6.34
C PHE A 114 14.84 -0.02 5.92
N PHE A 115 14.50 -0.67 4.82
CA PHE A 115 13.12 -0.75 4.32
C PHE A 115 12.31 -1.76 5.14
N ILE A 116 11.31 -1.29 5.87
CA ILE A 116 10.54 -2.12 6.80
C ILE A 116 9.73 -3.22 6.11
N GLU A 117 9.35 -3.03 4.84
CA GLU A 117 8.65 -4.02 4.00
C GLU A 117 9.55 -5.23 3.66
N GLY A 118 10.88 -5.05 3.72
CA GLY A 118 11.89 -6.04 3.29
C GLY A 118 11.93 -6.30 1.78
N GLY A 119 11.28 -5.48 0.98
CA GLY A 119 11.31 -5.47 -0.49
C GLY A 119 10.35 -4.43 -1.05
N ARG A 120 10.53 -4.02 -2.32
CA ARG A 120 9.66 -3.02 -2.96
C ARG A 120 8.19 -3.46 -2.96
N SER A 121 7.26 -2.55 -2.77
CA SER A 121 5.85 -2.80 -3.07
C SER A 121 5.63 -2.82 -4.58
N ARG A 122 5.04 -3.91 -5.08
CA ARG A 122 4.65 -4.07 -6.49
C ARG A 122 3.22 -3.59 -6.75
N THR A 123 2.44 -3.39 -5.69
CA THR A 123 1.03 -3.05 -5.76
C THR A 123 0.78 -1.57 -5.51
N GLY A 124 1.78 -0.80 -5.05
CA GLY A 124 1.62 0.60 -4.63
C GLY A 124 1.10 0.77 -3.19
N LYS A 125 0.57 -0.30 -2.57
CA LYS A 125 0.13 -0.28 -1.16
C LYS A 125 1.33 -0.40 -0.22
N MET A 126 1.20 0.09 1.01
CA MET A 126 2.11 -0.30 2.09
C MET A 126 1.95 -1.79 2.38
N VAL A 127 3.07 -2.47 2.65
CA VAL A 127 3.11 -3.89 2.97
C VAL A 127 3.30 -4.07 4.47
N MET A 128 2.73 -5.14 5.03
CA MET A 128 2.94 -5.50 6.43
C MET A 128 4.44 -5.54 6.79
N PRO A 129 4.83 -4.93 7.93
CA PRO A 129 6.22 -4.74 8.29
C PRO A 129 6.92 -6.05 8.65
N LYS A 130 8.19 -6.17 8.26
CA LYS A 130 9.11 -7.20 8.75
C LYS A 130 9.95 -6.64 9.87
N TYR A 131 9.64 -7.06 11.09
CA TYR A 131 10.25 -6.56 12.32
C TYR A 131 11.65 -7.13 12.64
N GLY A 132 12.26 -7.94 11.77
CA GLY A 132 13.54 -8.61 12.04
C GLY A 132 14.68 -7.63 12.37
N LEU A 133 14.99 -6.69 11.48
CA LEU A 133 16.03 -5.68 11.72
C LEU A 133 15.67 -4.74 12.87
N LEU A 134 14.40 -4.32 12.93
CA LEU A 134 13.88 -3.49 14.02
C LEU A 134 14.09 -4.16 15.40
N SER A 135 13.80 -5.45 15.51
CA SER A 135 13.98 -6.21 16.75
C SER A 135 15.45 -6.28 17.18
N MET A 136 16.38 -6.42 16.24
CA MET A 136 17.82 -6.42 16.53
C MET A 136 18.29 -5.05 17.04
N ILE A 137 17.77 -3.95 16.48
CA ILE A 137 18.08 -2.59 16.91
C ILE A 137 17.52 -2.31 18.31
N ILE A 138 16.27 -2.69 18.57
CA ILE A 138 15.66 -2.52 19.89
C ILE A 138 16.41 -3.38 20.93
N GLN A 139 16.79 -4.61 20.59
CA GLN A 139 17.62 -5.45 21.45
C GLN A 139 18.97 -4.80 21.76
N ALA A 140 19.64 -4.20 20.77
CA ALA A 140 20.88 -3.46 21.00
C ALA A 140 20.69 -2.29 21.98
N TYR A 141 19.57 -1.57 21.88
CA TYR A 141 19.20 -0.55 22.86
C TYR A 141 19.01 -1.14 24.28
N GLN A 142 18.29 -2.26 24.40
CA GLN A 142 18.11 -2.95 25.70
C GLN A 142 19.44 -3.43 26.31
N GLU A 143 20.37 -3.87 25.48
CA GLU A 143 21.73 -4.23 25.87
C GLU A 143 22.62 -3.02 26.19
N LYS A 144 22.04 -1.80 26.21
CA LYS A 144 22.70 -0.53 26.55
C LYS A 144 23.82 -0.13 25.58
N TYR A 145 23.72 -0.52 24.31
CA TYR A 145 24.64 -0.03 23.28
C TYR A 145 24.41 1.46 22.98
N CYS A 146 23.20 2.00 23.23
CA CYS A 146 22.92 3.43 23.20
C CYS A 146 21.95 3.80 24.34
N GLU A 147 21.96 5.06 24.77
CA GLU A 147 21.06 5.56 25.81
C GLU A 147 19.64 5.89 25.30
N ASN A 148 19.53 6.18 24.00
CA ASN A 148 18.29 6.46 23.29
C ASN A 148 18.55 6.41 21.78
N PHE A 149 17.51 6.22 20.98
CA PHE A 149 17.54 6.47 19.54
C PHE A 149 16.15 6.87 19.04
N ALA A 150 16.11 7.53 17.88
CA ALA A 150 14.87 7.86 17.20
C ALA A 150 14.63 6.94 15.99
N ALA A 151 13.47 6.31 15.89
CA ALA A 151 13.00 5.70 14.64
C ALA A 151 12.26 6.76 13.82
N ILE A 152 12.66 6.95 12.56
CA ILE A 152 12.17 8.03 11.70
C ILE A 152 11.41 7.42 10.52
N PRO A 153 10.07 7.45 10.54
CA PRO A 153 9.24 6.98 9.43
C PRO A 153 9.43 7.89 8.20
N VAL A 154 9.64 7.32 7.01
CA VAL A 154 9.79 8.09 5.78
C VAL A 154 8.90 7.54 4.67
N PHE A 155 8.08 8.42 4.10
CA PHE A 155 7.34 8.15 2.88
C PHE A 155 8.16 8.58 1.66
N ILE A 156 8.26 7.67 0.69
CA ILE A 156 8.78 7.93 -0.65
C ILE A 156 7.65 7.65 -1.64
N GLY A 157 7.30 8.66 -2.44
CA GLY A 157 6.28 8.58 -3.48
C GLY A 157 6.82 9.04 -4.84
N TYR A 158 6.21 8.54 -5.91
CA TYR A 158 6.61 8.85 -7.28
C TYR A 158 5.36 9.18 -8.10
N ASP A 159 5.45 10.17 -8.97
CA ASP A 159 4.48 10.36 -10.04
C ASP A 159 4.48 9.16 -10.99
N ARG A 160 5.69 8.71 -11.41
CA ARG A 160 5.89 7.46 -12.15
C ARG A 160 7.12 6.71 -11.68
N VAL A 161 7.01 5.39 -11.63
CA VAL A 161 8.12 4.50 -11.25
C VAL A 161 8.75 3.90 -12.50
N ILE A 162 10.08 3.86 -12.57
CA ILE A 162 10.79 3.36 -13.75
C ILE A 162 10.52 1.87 -13.99
N GLU A 163 10.32 1.10 -12.92
CA GLU A 163 10.11 -0.36 -12.94
C GLU A 163 8.67 -0.81 -13.19
N GLU A 164 7.79 0.11 -13.59
CA GLU A 164 6.37 -0.16 -13.78
C GLU A 164 6.11 -1.44 -14.61
N LYS A 165 6.80 -1.61 -15.74
CA LYS A 165 6.65 -2.79 -16.62
C LYS A 165 7.06 -4.11 -15.95
N SER A 166 8.07 -4.07 -15.09
CA SER A 166 8.54 -5.24 -14.35
C SER A 166 7.51 -5.65 -13.30
N TYR A 167 6.89 -4.66 -12.63
CA TYR A 167 5.84 -4.90 -11.65
C TYR A 167 4.62 -5.60 -12.24
N LEU A 168 4.17 -5.19 -13.44
CA LEU A 168 3.03 -5.84 -14.12
C LEU A 168 3.28 -7.34 -14.38
N LYS A 169 4.49 -7.70 -14.83
CA LYS A 169 4.85 -9.09 -15.07
C LYS A 169 4.85 -9.89 -13.77
N GLU A 170 5.44 -9.33 -12.72
CA GLU A 170 5.48 -9.96 -11.39
C GLU A 170 4.07 -10.14 -10.79
N LEU A 171 3.17 -9.16 -10.94
CA LEU A 171 1.79 -9.23 -10.45
C LEU A 171 0.97 -10.33 -11.14
N GLY A 172 1.23 -10.58 -12.43
CA GLY A 172 0.66 -11.68 -13.21
C GLY A 172 1.23 -13.06 -12.88
N GLY A 173 2.12 -13.17 -11.88
CA GLY A 173 2.70 -14.43 -11.43
C GLY A 173 4.00 -14.83 -12.13
N ALA A 174 4.59 -13.95 -12.97
CA ALA A 174 5.92 -14.20 -13.50
C ALA A 174 6.97 -14.17 -12.38
N ALA A 175 8.06 -14.91 -12.56
CA ALA A 175 9.16 -14.88 -11.61
C ALA A 175 9.76 -13.47 -11.50
N LYS A 176 10.14 -13.09 -10.28
CA LYS A 176 10.83 -11.82 -10.01
C LYS A 176 12.04 -11.66 -10.91
N SER A 177 12.06 -10.58 -11.69
CA SER A 177 13.17 -10.30 -12.59
C SER A 177 14.32 -9.68 -11.78
N PRO A 178 15.56 -10.17 -11.93
CA PRO A 178 16.73 -9.57 -11.30
C PRO A 178 17.15 -8.31 -12.08
N GLU A 179 16.27 -7.32 -12.15
CA GLU A 179 16.63 -6.04 -12.77
C GLU A 179 17.53 -5.26 -11.81
N ASN A 180 18.70 -4.84 -12.28
CA ASN A 180 19.67 -4.06 -11.50
C ASN A 180 19.43 -2.56 -11.71
N ALA A 181 19.46 -1.76 -10.64
CA ALA A 181 19.33 -0.29 -10.70
C ALA A 181 20.28 0.35 -11.74
N ALA A 182 21.50 -0.18 -11.86
CA ALA A 182 22.51 0.31 -12.81
C ALA A 182 22.20 -0.03 -14.28
N GLU A 183 21.49 -1.14 -14.57
CA GLU A 183 21.07 -1.49 -15.93
C GLU A 183 19.88 -0.63 -16.37
N ILE A 184 18.97 -0.35 -15.43
CA ILE A 184 17.84 0.54 -15.64
C ILE A 184 18.36 1.95 -16.01
N ILE A 185 19.23 2.54 -15.20
CA ILE A 185 19.75 3.90 -15.41
C ILE A 185 20.58 4.04 -16.71
N LYS A 186 21.21 2.96 -17.19
CA LYS A 186 22.02 2.96 -18.43
C LYS A 186 21.20 2.93 -19.72
N THR A 187 19.90 2.73 -19.65
CA THR A 187 19.07 2.65 -20.86
C THR A 187 18.77 4.07 -21.36
N SER A 188 19.30 4.44 -22.53
CA SER A 188 19.12 5.76 -23.15
C SER A 188 17.64 6.17 -23.32
N LYS A 189 16.73 5.21 -23.43
CA LYS A 189 15.27 5.44 -23.50
C LYS A 189 14.65 5.98 -22.20
N ILE A 190 15.32 5.83 -21.06
CA ILE A 190 14.87 6.39 -19.78
C ILE A 190 15.20 7.89 -19.70
N LEU A 191 16.34 8.31 -20.26
CA LEU A 191 16.74 9.72 -20.32
C LEU A 191 15.82 10.58 -21.21
N THR A 192 15.06 9.97 -22.11
CA THR A 192 14.13 10.67 -23.01
C THR A 192 12.70 10.77 -22.48
N LYS A 193 12.41 10.18 -21.31
CA LYS A 193 11.07 10.13 -20.72
C LYS A 193 11.00 11.00 -19.47
N ARG A 194 9.88 11.69 -19.27
CA ARG A 194 9.57 12.38 -18.02
C ARG A 194 8.84 11.43 -17.08
N TYR A 195 9.44 11.19 -15.91
CA TYR A 195 8.86 10.35 -14.86
C TYR A 195 8.11 11.15 -13.79
N GLY A 196 7.91 12.45 -14.00
CA GLY A 196 7.29 13.33 -13.02
C GLY A 196 8.20 13.57 -11.82
N ARG A 197 7.62 13.97 -10.69
CA ARG A 197 8.35 14.27 -9.46
C ARG A 197 8.45 13.10 -8.51
N VAL A 198 9.43 13.19 -7.61
CA VAL A 198 9.59 12.30 -6.46
C VAL A 198 9.30 13.08 -5.19
N TYR A 199 8.55 12.46 -4.28
CA TYR A 199 8.09 13.06 -3.04
C TYR A 199 8.71 12.34 -1.85
N VAL A 200 9.30 13.09 -0.93
CA VAL A 200 9.89 12.58 0.30
C VAL A 200 9.30 13.33 1.49
N ASN A 201 8.48 12.62 2.26
CA ASN A 201 7.86 13.16 3.47
C ASN A 201 8.31 12.38 4.70
N ILE A 202 8.46 13.09 5.82
CA ILE A 202 9.02 12.51 7.04
C ILE A 202 7.94 12.52 8.11
N GLY A 203 7.63 11.32 8.62
CA GLY A 203 6.67 11.10 9.70
C GLY A 203 7.17 11.65 11.04
N GLU A 204 6.32 11.57 12.06
CA GLU A 204 6.75 11.96 13.41
C GLU A 204 7.79 10.96 13.93
N PRO A 205 8.98 11.44 14.37
CA PRO A 205 10.00 10.56 14.91
C PRO A 205 9.54 9.90 16.21
N MET A 206 9.65 8.57 16.27
CA MET A 206 9.38 7.81 17.46
C MET A 206 10.65 7.74 18.32
N ILE A 207 10.65 8.48 19.43
CA ILE A 207 11.74 8.44 20.41
C ILE A 207 11.62 7.15 21.22
N MET A 208 12.55 6.21 21.02
CA MET A 208 12.39 4.84 21.51
C MET A 208 12.36 4.75 23.03
N LYS A 209 13.15 5.59 23.73
CA LYS A 209 13.13 5.65 25.19
C LYS A 209 11.75 6.04 25.73
N ASP A 210 11.15 7.09 25.17
CA ASP A 210 9.85 7.60 25.61
C ASP A 210 8.74 6.60 25.27
N TYR A 211 8.82 6.00 24.07
CA TYR A 211 7.88 4.97 23.62
C TYR A 211 7.90 3.71 24.50
N LEU A 212 9.08 3.22 24.87
CA LEU A 212 9.20 2.04 25.73
C LEU A 212 8.77 2.34 27.16
N ALA A 213 8.99 3.58 27.65
CA ALA A 213 8.53 4.01 28.95
C ALA A 213 7.00 4.17 29.03
N SER A 214 6.32 4.42 27.90
CA SER A 214 4.86 4.52 27.85
C SER A 214 4.14 3.17 27.77
N GLN A 215 4.86 2.05 27.67
CA GLN A 215 4.24 0.73 27.66
C GLN A 215 3.80 0.33 29.07
N GLU A 216 2.64 -0.33 29.18
CA GLU A 216 2.07 -0.76 30.48
C GLU A 216 3.03 -1.65 31.28
N LYS A 217 3.82 -2.47 30.58
CA LYS A 217 4.78 -3.40 31.16
C LYS A 217 6.21 -3.02 30.73
N PRO A 218 7.16 -2.85 31.67
CA PRO A 218 8.56 -2.65 31.31
C PRO A 218 9.12 -3.80 30.49
N ILE A 219 9.91 -3.50 29.48
CA ILE A 219 10.41 -4.49 28.51
C ILE A 219 11.30 -5.57 29.19
N GLU A 220 11.95 -5.24 30.29
CA GLU A 220 12.77 -6.14 31.11
C GLU A 220 11.92 -7.24 31.76
N GLN A 221 10.66 -6.94 32.07
CA GLN A 221 9.71 -7.87 32.71
C GLN A 221 8.89 -8.67 31.68
N MET A 222 8.99 -8.33 30.39
CA MET A 222 8.27 -9.01 29.33
C MET A 222 8.85 -10.39 29.03
N THR A 223 7.98 -11.37 28.75
CA THR A 223 8.33 -12.66 28.16
C THR A 223 8.82 -12.47 26.72
N LEU A 224 9.39 -13.53 26.14
CA LEU A 224 9.83 -13.49 24.74
C LEU A 224 8.67 -13.20 23.78
N GLU A 225 7.49 -13.77 24.03
CA GLU A 225 6.30 -13.58 23.19
C GLU A 225 5.76 -12.16 23.28
N GLU A 226 5.71 -11.60 24.50
CA GLU A 226 5.32 -10.21 24.74
C GLU A 226 6.26 -9.24 24.01
N ARG A 227 7.58 -9.47 24.09
CA ARG A 227 8.57 -8.66 23.37
C ARG A 227 8.41 -8.75 21.85
N GLN A 228 8.19 -9.96 21.32
CA GLN A 228 7.94 -10.13 19.89
C GLN A 228 6.66 -9.43 19.45
N SER A 229 5.62 -9.42 20.30
CA SER A 229 4.39 -8.66 20.04
C SER A 229 4.65 -7.16 20.03
N LEU A 230 5.42 -6.65 21.00
CA LEU A 230 5.85 -5.25 21.04
C LEU A 230 6.62 -4.85 19.78
N TYR A 231 7.55 -5.68 19.30
CA TYR A 231 8.31 -5.38 18.07
C TYR A 231 7.41 -5.33 16.82
N ARG A 232 6.38 -6.19 16.77
CA ARG A 232 5.36 -6.14 15.72
C ARG A 232 4.55 -4.85 15.81
N LYS A 233 4.10 -4.47 17.02
CA LYS A 233 3.36 -3.24 17.28
C LYS A 233 4.15 -2.00 16.84
N ILE A 234 5.41 -1.88 17.27
CA ILE A 234 6.29 -0.76 16.86
C ILE A 234 6.44 -0.72 15.34
N GLY A 235 6.69 -1.87 14.70
CA GLY A 235 6.82 -1.92 13.24
C GLY A 235 5.53 -1.49 12.53
N TYR A 236 4.38 -1.86 13.07
CA TYR A 236 3.06 -1.51 12.54
C TYR A 236 2.76 -0.02 12.68
N GLU A 237 3.05 0.56 13.85
CA GLU A 237 2.91 2.00 14.10
C GLU A 237 3.84 2.85 13.23
N ILE A 238 5.08 2.39 12.98
CA ILE A 238 5.97 3.05 12.01
C ILE A 238 5.34 3.09 10.61
N VAL A 239 4.73 1.99 10.16
CA VAL A 239 4.06 1.95 8.86
C VAL A 239 2.82 2.85 8.84
N LEU A 240 2.07 2.95 9.94
CA LEU A 240 0.97 3.92 10.07
C LEU A 240 1.47 5.36 9.93
N GLU A 241 2.59 5.71 10.57
CA GLU A 241 3.20 7.04 10.44
C GLU A 241 3.65 7.33 9.00
N ILE A 242 4.18 6.32 8.28
CA ILE A 242 4.48 6.47 6.84
C ILE A 242 3.20 6.76 6.05
N ASN A 243 2.11 6.02 6.30
CA ASN A 243 0.83 6.24 5.62
C ASN A 243 0.24 7.62 5.88
N LYS A 244 0.35 8.14 7.11
CA LYS A 244 -0.15 9.47 7.49
C LYS A 244 0.50 10.60 6.69
N VAL A 245 1.80 10.45 6.37
CA VAL A 245 2.54 11.47 5.59
C VAL A 245 2.62 11.19 4.10
N ALA A 246 1.90 10.18 3.60
CA ALA A 246 1.80 9.90 2.17
C ALA A 246 1.17 11.08 1.40
N VAL A 247 1.61 11.26 0.15
CA VAL A 247 1.21 12.40 -0.70
C VAL A 247 0.25 11.94 -1.78
N VAL A 248 -0.84 12.68 -1.95
CA VAL A 248 -1.72 12.54 -3.10
C VAL A 248 -1.08 13.26 -4.28
N THR A 249 -0.77 12.50 -5.34
CA THR A 249 -0.23 13.04 -6.60
C THR A 249 -1.32 13.12 -7.67
N PRO A 250 -1.18 14.00 -8.68
CA PRO A 250 -2.10 14.06 -9.81
C PRO A 250 -2.29 12.70 -10.50
N PHE A 251 -1.20 11.94 -10.67
CA PHE A 251 -1.22 10.59 -11.25
C PHE A 251 -2.03 9.61 -10.42
N SER A 252 -1.82 9.57 -9.10
CA SER A 252 -2.56 8.68 -8.20
C SER A 252 -4.05 9.01 -8.17
N LEU A 253 -4.40 10.30 -8.19
CA LEU A 253 -5.79 10.76 -8.15
C LEU A 253 -6.51 10.47 -9.48
N VAL A 254 -5.90 10.79 -10.62
CA VAL A 254 -6.45 10.49 -11.94
C VAL A 254 -6.60 8.98 -12.14
N ALA A 255 -5.62 8.19 -11.73
CA ALA A 255 -5.71 6.73 -11.79
C ALA A 255 -6.85 6.19 -10.92
N ALA A 256 -7.05 6.74 -9.72
CA ALA A 256 -8.17 6.35 -8.85
C ALA A 256 -9.53 6.68 -9.48
N VAL A 257 -9.68 7.86 -10.08
CA VAL A 257 -10.91 8.27 -10.78
C VAL A 257 -11.21 7.35 -11.96
N ILE A 258 -10.23 7.11 -12.83
CA ILE A 258 -10.38 6.25 -14.01
C ILE A 258 -10.75 4.80 -13.60
N LEU A 259 -10.20 4.30 -12.48
CA LEU A 259 -10.49 2.96 -11.99
C LEU A 259 -11.72 2.87 -11.06
N SER A 260 -12.39 3.99 -10.80
CA SER A 260 -13.61 4.04 -9.99
C SER A 260 -14.87 3.55 -10.73
N HIS A 261 -14.73 3.00 -11.94
CA HIS A 261 -15.78 2.27 -12.63
C HIS A 261 -15.21 1.19 -13.56
N TYR A 262 -16.12 0.38 -14.11
CA TYR A 262 -15.81 -0.66 -15.10
C TYR A 262 -16.30 -0.35 -16.54
N ARG A 263 -16.87 0.83 -16.79
CA ARG A 263 -17.25 1.26 -18.16
C ARG A 263 -16.02 1.39 -19.09
N ARG A 264 -16.27 1.24 -20.40
CA ARG A 264 -15.25 1.29 -21.48
C ARG A 264 -14.64 2.68 -21.69
N GLY A 265 -15.34 3.72 -21.27
CA GLY A 265 -14.85 5.08 -21.28
C GLY A 265 -15.62 5.97 -20.32
N MET A 266 -15.11 7.19 -20.16
CA MET A 266 -15.60 8.24 -19.29
C MET A 266 -15.42 9.56 -20.01
N SER A 267 -16.43 10.43 -19.99
CA SER A 267 -16.27 11.76 -20.54
C SER A 267 -15.39 12.65 -19.67
N HIS A 268 -14.80 13.69 -20.26
CA HIS A 268 -13.97 14.63 -19.52
C HIS A 268 -14.74 15.33 -18.40
N SER A 269 -16.00 15.71 -18.64
CA SER A 269 -16.89 16.30 -17.63
C SER A 269 -17.10 15.37 -16.44
N GLU A 270 -17.43 14.11 -16.70
CA GLU A 270 -17.62 13.10 -15.66
C GLU A 270 -16.33 12.81 -14.88
N LEU A 271 -15.19 12.81 -15.57
CA LEU A 271 -13.88 12.65 -14.93
C LEU A 271 -13.62 13.75 -13.91
N LEU A 272 -13.83 15.01 -14.32
CA LEU A 272 -13.64 16.16 -13.44
C LEU A 272 -14.62 16.13 -12.26
N ASP A 273 -15.89 15.77 -12.48
CA ASP A 273 -16.90 15.66 -11.42
C ASP A 273 -16.50 14.66 -10.33
N ILE A 274 -16.00 13.47 -10.71
CA ILE A 274 -15.56 12.44 -9.75
C ILE A 274 -14.26 12.88 -9.06
N LEU A 275 -13.36 13.52 -9.81
CA LEU A 275 -12.10 14.05 -9.29
C LEU A 275 -12.36 15.12 -8.23
N ASP A 276 -13.33 16.00 -8.44
CA ASP A 276 -13.81 16.96 -7.44
C ASP A 276 -14.29 16.27 -6.18
N GLU A 277 -15.14 15.24 -6.27
CA GLU A 277 -15.60 14.53 -5.06
C GLU A 277 -14.47 13.83 -4.30
N PHE A 278 -13.50 13.25 -5.01
CA PHE A 278 -12.35 12.61 -4.38
C PHE A 278 -11.43 13.63 -3.72
N PHE A 279 -11.19 14.75 -4.40
CA PHE A 279 -10.37 15.84 -3.89
C PHE A 279 -10.98 16.49 -2.64
N GLU A 280 -12.30 16.72 -2.64
CA GLU A 280 -13.03 17.27 -1.49
C GLU A 280 -12.93 16.36 -0.25
N TYR A 281 -13.14 15.05 -0.42
CA TYR A 281 -13.00 14.10 0.68
C TYR A 281 -11.57 14.07 1.25
N LEU A 282 -10.56 14.02 0.37
CA LEU A 282 -9.15 14.03 0.77
C LEU A 282 -8.75 15.35 1.46
N SER A 283 -9.31 16.48 1.01
CA SER A 283 -9.12 17.80 1.63
C SER A 283 -9.73 17.86 3.03
N MET A 284 -10.95 17.33 3.21
CA MET A 284 -11.58 17.20 4.53
C MET A 284 -10.74 16.35 5.48
N LYS A 285 -10.16 15.25 5.00
CA LYS A 285 -9.22 14.40 5.76
C LYS A 285 -7.85 15.06 6.01
N LYS A 286 -7.63 16.29 5.53
CA LYS A 286 -6.37 17.06 5.66
C LYS A 286 -5.15 16.29 5.14
N VAL A 287 -5.34 15.52 4.08
CA VAL A 287 -4.27 14.75 3.45
C VAL A 287 -3.32 15.70 2.72
N LYS A 288 -2.01 15.38 2.73
CA LYS A 288 -1.00 16.16 1.99
C LYS A 288 -1.16 15.94 0.48
N PHE A 289 -1.32 17.03 -0.26
CA PHE A 289 -1.28 17.03 -1.73
C PHE A 289 0.10 17.41 -2.25
N ALA A 290 0.46 16.92 -3.43
CA ALA A 290 1.66 17.33 -4.13
C ALA A 290 1.66 18.84 -4.41
N GLU A 291 2.82 19.50 -4.35
CA GLU A 291 2.97 20.94 -4.63
C GLU A 291 2.43 21.35 -6.00
N THR A 292 2.40 20.42 -6.96
CA THR A 292 1.85 20.63 -8.31
C THR A 292 0.37 20.99 -8.31
N PHE A 293 -0.39 20.62 -7.27
CA PHE A 293 -1.79 21.02 -7.11
C PHE A 293 -2.00 22.52 -6.88
N THR A 294 -0.94 23.32 -6.70
CA THR A 294 -1.01 24.80 -6.72
C THR A 294 -1.72 25.30 -8.00
N ASN A 295 -1.49 24.62 -9.13
CA ASN A 295 -2.33 24.75 -10.31
C ASN A 295 -2.98 23.39 -10.62
N ARG A 296 -4.08 23.11 -9.92
CA ARG A 296 -4.80 21.84 -9.97
C ARG A 296 -5.19 21.44 -11.39
N GLU A 297 -5.82 22.32 -12.14
CA GLU A 297 -6.31 22.03 -13.49
C GLU A 297 -5.16 21.59 -14.41
N LYS A 298 -4.06 22.36 -14.40
CA LYS A 298 -2.86 22.00 -15.17
C LYS A 298 -2.29 20.65 -14.71
N ALA A 299 -2.16 20.42 -13.41
CA ALA A 299 -1.59 19.20 -12.87
C ALA A 299 -2.40 17.95 -13.26
N ILE A 300 -3.73 18.05 -13.24
CA ILE A 300 -4.63 16.97 -13.69
C ILE A 300 -4.49 16.75 -15.19
N ASN A 301 -4.53 17.81 -15.99
CA ASN A 301 -4.40 17.71 -17.45
C ASN A 301 -3.05 17.13 -17.87
N ASP A 302 -1.95 17.51 -17.20
CA ASP A 302 -0.62 16.97 -17.44
C ASP A 302 -0.57 15.45 -17.14
N ALA A 303 -1.17 15.01 -16.03
CA ALA A 303 -1.25 13.59 -15.68
C ALA A 303 -2.07 12.78 -16.70
N ILE A 304 -3.23 13.30 -17.11
CA ILE A 304 -4.07 12.69 -18.16
C ILE A 304 -3.27 12.58 -19.47
N ASN A 305 -2.64 13.67 -19.91
CA ASN A 305 -1.86 13.71 -21.15
C ASN A 305 -0.71 12.70 -21.12
N ILE A 306 -0.02 12.54 -19.99
CA ILE A 306 1.05 11.55 -19.84
C ILE A 306 0.49 10.12 -19.90
N PHE A 307 -0.66 9.85 -19.27
CA PHE A 307 -1.32 8.54 -19.41
C PHE A 307 -1.78 8.24 -20.85
N VAL A 308 -2.19 9.27 -21.61
CA VAL A 308 -2.48 9.14 -23.05
C VAL A 308 -1.21 8.84 -23.84
N GLN A 309 -0.14 9.61 -23.64
CA GLN A 309 1.15 9.46 -24.34
C GLN A 309 1.81 8.10 -24.09
N GLU A 310 1.67 7.55 -22.89
CA GLU A 310 2.19 6.22 -22.55
C GLU A 310 1.26 5.07 -23.02
N GLY A 311 0.09 5.42 -23.58
CA GLY A 311 -0.90 4.47 -24.09
C GLY A 311 -1.59 3.67 -22.99
N PHE A 312 -1.75 4.25 -21.80
CA PHE A 312 -2.54 3.65 -20.73
C PHE A 312 -4.02 3.92 -20.96
N ILE A 313 -4.35 5.13 -21.39
CA ILE A 313 -5.69 5.52 -21.85
C ILE A 313 -5.63 6.05 -23.28
N SER A 314 -6.73 5.98 -23.99
CA SER A 314 -6.94 6.63 -25.29
C SER A 314 -7.83 7.84 -25.11
N LYS A 315 -7.49 8.97 -25.75
CA LYS A 315 -8.36 10.13 -25.86
C LYS A 315 -9.10 10.04 -27.20
N ILE A 316 -10.42 10.10 -27.16
CA ILE A 316 -11.29 10.15 -28.34
C ILE A 316 -11.89 11.56 -28.33
N GLU A 317 -11.63 12.30 -29.41
CA GLU A 317 -12.17 13.64 -29.65
C GLU A 317 -13.15 13.54 -30.82
N ALA A 318 -14.20 14.35 -30.80
CA ALA A 318 -15.13 14.50 -31.92
C ALA A 318 -14.41 15.10 -33.13
N GLU A 319 -14.89 14.79 -34.33
CA GLU A 319 -14.38 15.39 -35.56
C GLU A 319 -14.75 16.89 -35.62
N GLU A 320 -13.90 17.72 -36.25
CA GLU A 320 -14.07 19.19 -36.27
C GLU A 320 -15.40 19.65 -36.91
N ASP A 321 -16.03 18.81 -37.73
CA ASP A 321 -17.29 19.08 -38.43
C ASP A 321 -18.54 18.60 -37.65
N GLU A 322 -18.39 18.01 -36.46
CA GLU A 322 -19.51 17.57 -35.62
C GLU A 322 -20.11 18.73 -34.82
N ALA A 323 -21.44 18.72 -34.64
CA ALA A 323 -22.16 19.73 -33.87
C ALA A 323 -21.61 19.88 -32.44
N GLU A 324 -21.57 21.10 -31.89
CA GLU A 324 -21.03 21.38 -30.53
C GLU A 324 -21.60 20.46 -29.43
N GLU A 325 -22.85 19.99 -29.57
CA GLU A 325 -23.50 19.05 -28.64
C GLU A 325 -22.89 17.63 -28.66
N ILE A 326 -22.12 17.27 -29.69
CA ILE A 326 -21.46 15.96 -29.89
C ILE A 326 -19.96 16.06 -29.60
N GLN A 327 -19.41 17.26 -29.41
CA GLN A 327 -17.99 17.53 -29.15
C GLN A 327 -17.55 17.18 -27.71
N GLU A 328 -17.87 15.98 -27.22
CA GLU A 328 -17.46 15.51 -25.90
C GLU A 328 -16.16 14.69 -25.98
N VAL A 329 -15.15 15.11 -25.24
CA VAL A 329 -13.90 14.34 -25.10
C VAL A 329 -14.16 13.12 -24.23
N VAL A 330 -13.87 11.94 -24.76
CA VAL A 330 -14.02 10.65 -24.04
C VAL A 330 -12.66 9.98 -23.84
N TYR A 331 -12.37 9.62 -22.60
CA TYR A 331 -11.21 8.81 -22.27
C TYR A 331 -11.62 7.34 -22.21
N SER A 332 -10.95 6.48 -22.99
CA SER A 332 -11.13 5.03 -22.96
C SER A 332 -9.93 4.34 -22.32
N LEU A 333 -10.19 3.31 -21.52
CA LEU A 333 -9.18 2.48 -20.87
C LEU A 333 -9.21 1.07 -21.43
N LYS A 334 -8.09 0.61 -22.00
CA LYS A 334 -7.93 -0.79 -22.41
C LYS A 334 -7.78 -1.69 -21.17
N GLU A 335 -8.44 -2.85 -21.19
CA GLU A 335 -8.46 -3.79 -20.05
C GLU A 335 -7.04 -4.17 -19.57
N GLU A 336 -6.14 -4.45 -20.48
CA GLU A 336 -4.73 -4.80 -20.22
C GLU A 336 -3.91 -3.69 -19.55
N LYS A 337 -4.36 -2.43 -19.64
CA LYS A 337 -3.68 -1.26 -19.05
C LYS A 337 -4.25 -0.86 -17.69
N ARG A 338 -5.38 -1.44 -17.26
CA ARG A 338 -5.95 -1.16 -15.95
C ARG A 338 -4.97 -1.48 -14.81
N ILE A 339 -4.19 -2.54 -14.98
CA ILE A 339 -3.15 -3.00 -14.05
C ILE A 339 -2.07 -1.92 -13.83
N ASN A 340 -1.73 -1.14 -14.86
CA ASN A 340 -0.79 -0.01 -14.76
C ASN A 340 -1.33 1.06 -13.80
N LEU A 341 -2.59 1.44 -13.98
CA LEU A 341 -3.25 2.46 -13.17
C LEU A 341 -3.50 1.99 -11.73
N GLU A 342 -3.69 0.68 -11.52
CA GLU A 342 -3.94 0.11 -10.20
C GLU A 342 -2.79 0.38 -9.23
N TYR A 343 -1.55 0.35 -9.71
CA TYR A 343 -0.38 0.73 -8.93
C TYR A 343 -0.48 2.16 -8.40
N TYR A 344 -0.87 3.10 -9.26
CA TYR A 344 -0.97 4.52 -8.92
C TYR A 344 -2.17 4.81 -8.01
N LYS A 345 -3.34 4.21 -8.28
CA LYS A 345 -4.52 4.29 -7.38
C LYS A 345 -4.16 3.85 -5.97
N ASN A 346 -3.44 2.75 -5.85
CA ASN A 346 -3.12 2.13 -4.57
C ASN A 346 -2.18 2.95 -3.68
N ASN A 347 -1.48 3.94 -4.23
CA ASN A 347 -0.65 4.86 -3.42
C ASN A 347 -1.48 5.76 -2.50
N ILE A 348 -2.77 5.97 -2.81
CA ILE A 348 -3.68 6.85 -2.04
C ILE A 348 -4.92 6.14 -1.52
N LEU A 349 -5.13 4.88 -1.89
CA LEU A 349 -6.36 4.15 -1.59
C LEU A 349 -6.61 4.04 -0.08
N HIS A 350 -5.57 3.94 0.74
CA HIS A 350 -5.68 3.85 2.21
C HIS A 350 -6.42 5.03 2.84
N PHE A 351 -6.37 6.23 2.23
CA PHE A 351 -7.13 7.38 2.71
C PHE A 351 -8.64 7.24 2.48
N PHE A 352 -9.05 6.49 1.47
CA PHE A 352 -10.45 6.28 1.09
C PHE A 352 -11.10 5.09 1.79
N ILE A 353 -10.34 4.19 2.43
CA ILE A 353 -10.86 2.92 2.93
C ILE A 353 -12.10 3.06 3.82
N PRO A 354 -12.14 3.95 4.83
CA PRO A 354 -13.34 4.10 5.64
C PRO A 354 -14.58 4.49 4.83
N LEU A 355 -14.42 5.46 3.92
CA LEU A 355 -15.49 5.89 3.01
C LEU A 355 -15.88 4.80 2.02
N CYS A 356 -14.92 4.02 1.49
CA CYS A 356 -15.20 2.91 0.58
C CYS A 356 -16.06 1.84 1.25
N PHE A 357 -15.82 1.53 2.53
CA PHE A 357 -16.61 0.54 3.27
C PHE A 357 -18.04 0.99 3.50
N VAL A 358 -18.22 2.23 3.97
CA VAL A 358 -19.55 2.82 4.15
C VAL A 358 -20.28 2.95 2.81
N ALA A 359 -19.61 3.46 1.77
CA ALA A 359 -20.17 3.58 0.43
C ALA A 359 -20.57 2.21 -0.15
N THR A 360 -19.76 1.16 0.06
CA THR A 360 -20.10 -0.20 -0.38
C THR A 360 -21.34 -0.72 0.34
N SER A 361 -21.44 -0.52 1.67
CA SER A 361 -22.63 -0.92 2.43
C SER A 361 -23.89 -0.19 1.95
N ILE A 362 -23.78 1.11 1.65
CA ILE A 362 -24.90 1.93 1.17
C ILE A 362 -25.32 1.53 -0.25
N VAL A 363 -24.38 1.51 -1.20
CA VAL A 363 -24.63 1.26 -2.64
C VAL A 363 -25.13 -0.15 -2.91
N LYS A 364 -24.77 -1.12 -2.07
CA LYS A 364 -25.18 -2.52 -2.20
C LYS A 364 -26.44 -2.87 -1.43
N ASN A 365 -26.98 -1.92 -0.67
CA ASN A 365 -28.29 -2.09 -0.09
C ASN A 365 -29.38 -1.67 -1.09
N ASN A 366 -30.45 -2.45 -1.16
CA ASN A 366 -31.61 -2.17 -2.01
C ASN A 366 -32.74 -1.46 -1.23
N GLU A 367 -32.53 -1.22 0.07
CA GLU A 367 -33.47 -0.52 0.94
C GLU A 367 -33.25 1.00 0.89
N ASP A 368 -34.33 1.77 0.82
CA ASP A 368 -34.28 3.24 0.84
C ASP A 368 -33.80 3.80 2.20
N LEU A 369 -33.98 3.02 3.26
CA LEU A 369 -33.60 3.36 4.63
C LEU A 369 -32.67 2.29 5.18
N ILE A 370 -31.45 2.69 5.54
CA ILE A 370 -30.42 1.78 6.04
C ILE A 370 -30.19 2.05 7.52
N SER A 371 -30.24 1.02 8.37
CA SER A 371 -29.94 1.20 9.79
C SER A 371 -28.44 1.42 10.03
N LEU A 372 -28.09 2.24 11.02
CA LEU A 372 -26.70 2.44 11.42
C LEU A 372 -26.02 1.12 11.83
N GLN A 373 -26.77 0.22 12.49
CA GLN A 373 -26.28 -1.11 12.87
C GLN A 373 -25.83 -1.94 11.66
N ARG A 374 -26.55 -1.84 10.53
CA ARG A 374 -26.19 -2.54 9.30
C ARG A 374 -24.87 -2.02 8.74
N ILE A 375 -24.71 -0.70 8.66
CA ILE A 375 -23.48 -0.05 8.17
C ILE A 375 -22.29 -0.44 9.05
N MET A 376 -22.44 -0.36 10.37
CA MET A 376 -21.40 -0.77 11.32
C MET A 376 -21.02 -2.25 11.16
N SER A 377 -22.01 -3.12 10.96
CA SER A 377 -21.77 -4.54 10.75
C SER A 377 -20.98 -4.79 9.46
N ASP A 378 -21.38 -4.16 8.36
CA ASP A 378 -20.71 -4.33 7.06
C ASP A 378 -19.31 -3.70 7.05
N TYR A 379 -19.13 -2.56 7.72
CA TYR A 379 -17.83 -1.94 7.94
C TYR A 379 -16.86 -2.90 8.64
N LYS A 380 -17.27 -3.47 9.79
CA LYS A 380 -16.48 -4.45 10.55
C LYS A 380 -16.13 -5.68 9.73
N PHE A 381 -17.08 -6.16 8.93
CA PHE A 381 -16.84 -7.28 8.04
C PHE A 381 -15.80 -6.97 6.95
N LEU A 382 -15.94 -5.83 6.27
CA LEU A 382 -15.00 -5.41 5.23
C LEU A 382 -13.59 -5.14 5.79
N LYS A 383 -13.50 -4.48 6.95
CA LYS A 383 -12.24 -4.26 7.68
C LYS A 383 -11.56 -5.58 8.04
N LYS A 384 -12.30 -6.56 8.57
CA LYS A 384 -11.76 -7.89 8.88
C LYS A 384 -11.29 -8.64 7.61
N LEU A 385 -12.10 -8.62 6.55
CA LEU A 385 -11.77 -9.29 5.28
C LEU A 385 -10.51 -8.72 4.63
N LEU A 386 -10.33 -7.41 4.69
CA LEU A 386 -9.24 -6.67 4.05
C LEU A 386 -8.12 -6.29 5.04
N TRP A 387 -8.09 -6.89 6.23
CA TRP A 387 -7.10 -6.62 7.27
C TRP A 387 -5.66 -6.85 6.79
N ASN A 388 -5.45 -7.90 6.01
CA ASN A 388 -4.14 -8.25 5.44
C ASN A 388 -3.82 -7.44 4.15
N GLU A 389 -4.77 -6.62 3.68
CA GLU A 389 -4.67 -5.84 2.45
C GLU A 389 -4.21 -4.40 2.69
N PHE A 390 -4.64 -3.81 3.82
CA PHE A 390 -4.40 -2.43 4.22
C PHE A 390 -3.89 -2.36 5.66
N ILE A 391 -3.32 -1.21 6.04
CA ILE A 391 -2.86 -0.93 7.39
C ILE A 391 -3.93 -0.07 8.06
N PHE A 392 -4.50 -0.54 9.16
CA PHE A 392 -5.58 0.10 9.91
C PHE A 392 -5.05 0.66 11.22
N ASP A 393 -5.53 1.81 11.66
CA ASP A 393 -5.17 2.31 12.99
C ASP A 393 -5.94 1.51 14.05
N GLU A 394 -5.22 0.79 14.92
CA GLU A 394 -5.81 0.02 16.03
C GLU A 394 -6.23 0.91 17.20
N HIS A 395 -5.70 2.13 17.28
CA HIS A 395 -6.04 3.09 18.34
C HIS A 395 -7.36 3.82 18.07
N LYS A 396 -7.88 3.70 16.85
CA LYS A 396 -9.11 4.36 16.42
C LYS A 396 -10.28 3.38 16.35
N ASP A 397 -11.37 3.73 17.03
CA ASP A 397 -12.57 2.88 17.03
C ASP A 397 -13.30 2.92 15.68
N ASP A 398 -13.92 1.80 15.32
CA ASP A 398 -14.71 1.68 14.09
C ASP A 398 -15.88 2.66 14.07
N ALA A 399 -16.48 2.96 15.23
CA ALA A 399 -17.59 3.92 15.30
C ALA A 399 -17.13 5.34 14.99
N GLU A 400 -15.92 5.71 15.40
CA GLU A 400 -15.34 7.02 15.09
C GLU A 400 -15.11 7.18 13.59
N ASP A 401 -14.51 6.18 12.94
CA ASP A 401 -14.33 6.17 11.48
C ASP A 401 -15.65 6.28 10.73
N VAL A 402 -16.66 5.49 11.12
CA VAL A 402 -17.98 5.52 10.47
C VAL A 402 -18.65 6.86 10.71
N ASN A 403 -18.62 7.41 11.93
CA ASN A 403 -19.25 8.70 12.23
C ASN A 403 -18.62 9.87 11.47
N GLU A 404 -17.29 9.90 11.33
CA GLU A 404 -16.61 10.91 10.49
C GLU A 404 -17.08 10.84 9.03
N VAL A 405 -17.16 9.63 8.48
CA VAL A 405 -17.62 9.41 7.11
C VAL A 405 -19.08 9.83 6.95
N LEU A 406 -19.96 9.43 7.88
CA LEU A 406 -21.38 9.78 7.81
C LEU A 406 -21.60 11.30 7.96
N THR A 407 -20.80 11.96 8.80
CA THR A 407 -20.82 13.43 8.92
C THR A 407 -20.47 14.08 7.59
N TYR A 408 -19.38 13.65 6.95
CA TYR A 408 -19.01 14.12 5.62
C TYR A 408 -20.12 13.91 4.58
N LEU A 409 -20.71 12.71 4.53
CA LEU A 409 -21.78 12.39 3.57
C LEU A 409 -23.04 13.24 3.81
N HIS A 410 -23.35 13.54 5.07
CA HIS A 410 -24.47 14.40 5.45
C HIS A 410 -24.22 15.85 5.03
N GLU A 411 -23.03 16.41 5.32
CA GLU A 411 -22.64 17.77 4.91
C GLU A 411 -22.64 17.93 3.38
N ARG A 412 -22.22 16.90 2.65
CA ARG A 412 -22.28 16.85 1.17
C ARG A 412 -23.69 16.60 0.62
N LYS A 413 -24.71 16.51 1.49
CA LYS A 413 -26.12 16.26 1.14
C LYS A 413 -26.32 14.96 0.34
N MET A 414 -25.46 13.97 0.57
CA MET A 414 -25.58 12.64 -0.03
C MET A 414 -26.54 11.75 0.77
N ILE A 415 -26.63 11.96 2.07
CA ILE A 415 -27.53 11.26 3.00
C ILE A 415 -28.25 12.24 3.92
N THR A 416 -29.35 11.80 4.51
CA THR A 416 -29.98 12.44 5.68
C THR A 416 -30.27 11.42 6.76
N PHE A 417 -30.27 11.85 8.02
CA PHE A 417 -30.65 11.01 9.15
C PHE A 417 -32.15 11.10 9.39
N VAL A 418 -32.80 9.95 9.57
CA VAL A 418 -34.22 9.84 9.88
C VAL A 418 -34.37 8.95 11.11
N GLU A 419 -35.05 9.45 12.13
CA GLU A 419 -35.38 8.65 13.31
C GLU A 419 -36.74 7.96 13.10
N ARG A 420 -36.79 6.64 13.30
CA ARG A 420 -38.02 5.84 13.31
C ARG A 420 -37.95 4.83 14.43
N ASP A 421 -39.02 4.71 15.21
CA ASP A 421 -39.12 3.74 16.31
C ASP A 421 -37.94 3.78 17.30
N GLY A 422 -37.39 4.98 17.57
CA GLY A 422 -36.23 5.18 18.43
C GLY A 422 -34.89 4.69 17.85
N GLN A 423 -34.84 4.39 16.56
CA GLN A 423 -33.62 4.02 15.83
C GLN A 423 -33.29 5.02 14.73
N ILE A 424 -31.98 5.22 14.51
CA ILE A 424 -31.46 6.10 13.47
C ILE A 424 -31.28 5.32 12.17
N TYR A 425 -31.92 5.80 11.12
CA TYR A 425 -31.78 5.33 9.75
C TYR A 425 -31.13 6.39 8.87
N LEU A 426 -30.45 5.93 7.83
CA LEU A 426 -29.88 6.74 6.79
C LEU A 426 -30.79 6.66 5.57
N GLU A 427 -31.25 7.81 5.11
CA GLU A 427 -31.97 7.95 3.84
C GLU A 427 -31.01 8.48 2.77
N ILE A 428 -30.91 7.76 1.66
CA ILE A 428 -30.01 8.14 0.56
C ILE A 428 -30.70 9.18 -0.31
N LYS A 429 -30.08 10.34 -0.52
CA LYS A 429 -30.60 11.36 -1.45
C LYS A 429 -30.18 11.06 -2.89
N GLY A 430 -30.88 11.63 -3.87
CA GLY A 430 -30.61 11.39 -5.30
C GLY A 430 -29.15 11.65 -5.72
N LYS A 431 -28.46 12.60 -5.06
CA LYS A 431 -27.01 12.82 -5.25
C LYS A 431 -26.16 11.66 -4.72
N GLY A 432 -26.52 11.09 -3.57
CA GLY A 432 -25.81 9.97 -2.95
C GLY A 432 -25.77 8.73 -3.84
N ASN A 433 -26.90 8.38 -4.48
CA ASN A 433 -26.97 7.21 -5.38
C ASN A 433 -25.93 7.25 -6.51
N LYS A 434 -25.67 8.42 -7.09
CA LYS A 434 -24.68 8.58 -8.15
C LYS A 434 -23.26 8.76 -7.61
N LYS A 435 -23.08 9.59 -6.58
CA LYS A 435 -21.75 10.03 -6.10
C LYS A 435 -21.06 9.03 -5.18
N LEU A 436 -21.78 8.12 -4.53
CA LEU A 436 -21.17 7.08 -3.68
C LEU A 436 -20.60 5.91 -4.49
N LYS A 437 -21.12 5.67 -5.70
CA LYS A 437 -20.73 4.53 -6.52
C LYS A 437 -19.22 4.53 -6.85
N PRO A 438 -18.60 5.64 -7.29
CA PRO A 438 -17.15 5.71 -7.49
C PRO A 438 -16.33 5.30 -6.26
N PHE A 439 -16.73 5.71 -5.04
CA PHE A 439 -16.03 5.34 -3.81
C PHE A 439 -16.15 3.84 -3.52
N ALA A 440 -17.35 3.27 -3.61
CA ALA A 440 -17.55 1.82 -3.45
C ALA A 440 -16.73 1.02 -4.48
N ASP A 441 -16.63 1.55 -5.69
CA ASP A 441 -15.90 0.92 -6.78
C ASP A 441 -14.38 0.97 -6.63
N LEU A 442 -13.80 1.80 -5.75
CA LEU A 442 -12.34 1.82 -5.54
C LEU A 442 -11.79 0.50 -4.98
N ILE A 443 -12.61 -0.24 -4.21
CA ILE A 443 -12.21 -1.48 -3.54
C ILE A 443 -12.79 -2.75 -4.17
N HIS A 444 -13.63 -2.63 -5.19
CA HIS A 444 -14.41 -3.76 -5.71
C HIS A 444 -13.53 -4.89 -6.24
N ASN A 445 -12.37 -4.60 -6.84
CA ASN A 445 -11.43 -5.63 -7.30
C ASN A 445 -10.92 -6.51 -6.16
N TYR A 446 -10.78 -6.00 -4.94
CA TYR A 446 -10.39 -6.79 -3.77
C TYR A 446 -11.50 -7.71 -3.29
N LEU A 447 -12.76 -7.30 -3.43
CA LEU A 447 -13.91 -8.15 -3.13
C LEU A 447 -14.02 -9.28 -4.16
N GLU A 448 -13.76 -9.00 -5.43
CA GLU A 448 -13.69 -10.01 -6.49
C GLU A 448 -12.52 -10.98 -6.26
N SER A 449 -11.33 -10.49 -5.91
CA SER A 449 -10.20 -11.34 -5.51
C SER A 449 -10.59 -12.27 -4.34
N SER A 450 -11.27 -11.72 -3.33
CA SER A 450 -11.76 -12.47 -2.17
C SER A 450 -12.73 -13.58 -2.59
N TRP A 451 -13.63 -13.26 -3.51
CA TRP A 451 -14.62 -14.19 -4.03
C TRP A 451 -14.00 -15.35 -4.80
N ILE A 452 -13.00 -15.07 -5.64
CA ILE A 452 -12.26 -16.10 -6.39
C ILE A 452 -11.61 -17.09 -5.41
N VAL A 453 -10.92 -16.60 -4.37
CA VAL A 453 -10.24 -17.45 -3.39
C VAL A 453 -11.24 -18.27 -2.57
N ILE A 454 -12.30 -17.65 -2.05
CA ILE A 454 -13.34 -18.37 -1.27
C ILE A 454 -14.00 -19.46 -2.13
N ARG A 455 -14.29 -19.19 -3.40
CA ARG A 455 -14.81 -20.20 -4.35
C ARG A 455 -13.81 -21.32 -4.61
N SER A 456 -12.52 -21.00 -4.66
CA SER A 456 -11.44 -21.97 -4.87
C SER A 456 -11.31 -22.98 -3.73
N CYS A 457 -11.78 -22.66 -2.51
CA CYS A 457 -11.77 -23.58 -1.37
C CYS A 457 -12.57 -24.87 -1.64
N LEU A 458 -13.47 -24.87 -2.64
CA LEU A 458 -14.11 -26.10 -3.12
C LEU A 458 -13.10 -27.16 -3.59
N TYR A 459 -11.92 -26.75 -4.06
CA TYR A 459 -10.84 -27.68 -4.43
C TYR A 459 -10.23 -28.40 -3.23
N LEU A 460 -10.32 -27.82 -2.03
CA LEU A 460 -9.81 -28.37 -0.78
C LEU A 460 -10.78 -29.39 -0.14
N LYS A 461 -12.03 -29.49 -0.62
CA LYS A 461 -13.03 -30.44 -0.09
C LYS A 461 -12.63 -31.90 -0.24
N LYS A 462 -11.85 -32.24 -1.26
CA LYS A 462 -11.45 -33.63 -1.55
C LYS A 462 -10.21 -34.02 -0.79
N ASN A 463 -9.14 -33.25 -0.94
CA ASN A 463 -7.83 -33.51 -0.34
C ASN A 463 -7.13 -32.18 -0.02
N PRO A 464 -6.23 -32.16 0.97
CA PRO A 464 -5.30 -31.05 1.14
C PRO A 464 -4.50 -30.78 -0.13
N LEU A 465 -4.20 -29.52 -0.42
CA LEU A 465 -3.40 -29.13 -1.58
C LEU A 465 -2.16 -28.36 -1.15
N ALA A 466 -1.01 -28.68 -1.74
CA ALA A 466 0.20 -27.89 -1.59
C ALA A 466 -0.07 -26.43 -2.01
N LYS A 467 0.51 -25.46 -1.29
CA LYS A 467 0.34 -24.02 -1.53
C LYS A 467 0.54 -23.64 -2.99
N LYS A 468 1.57 -24.21 -3.64
CA LYS A 468 1.89 -23.95 -5.03
C LYS A 468 0.80 -24.45 -5.98
N ASP A 469 0.26 -25.63 -5.72
CA ASP A 469 -0.78 -26.23 -6.56
C ASP A 469 -2.13 -25.56 -6.37
N TRP A 470 -2.49 -25.23 -5.12
CA TRP A 470 -3.71 -24.47 -4.86
C TRP A 470 -3.64 -23.08 -5.49
N SER A 471 -2.50 -22.38 -5.38
CA SER A 471 -2.30 -21.08 -6.05
C SER A 471 -2.54 -21.16 -7.56
N LYS A 472 -2.03 -22.20 -8.24
CA LYS A 472 -2.29 -22.41 -9.67
C LYS A 472 -3.77 -22.62 -9.97
N LYS A 473 -4.49 -23.37 -9.12
CA LYS A 473 -5.94 -23.58 -9.27
C LYS A 473 -6.75 -22.30 -9.02
N ILE A 474 -6.32 -21.45 -8.08
CA ILE A 474 -6.91 -20.13 -7.85
C ILE A 474 -6.78 -19.27 -9.10
N MET A 475 -5.57 -19.14 -9.65
CA MET A 475 -5.33 -18.37 -10.89
C MET A 475 -6.22 -18.87 -12.04
N ALA A 476 -6.23 -20.18 -12.29
CA ALA A 476 -7.04 -20.77 -13.37
C ALA A 476 -8.56 -20.68 -13.12
N LEU A 477 -9.01 -20.56 -11.86
CA LEU A 477 -10.40 -20.27 -11.54
C LEU A 477 -10.72 -18.80 -11.82
N GLY A 478 -9.87 -17.87 -11.35
CA GLY A 478 -9.99 -16.44 -11.62
C GLY A 478 -10.07 -16.14 -13.11
N ASP A 479 -9.16 -16.69 -13.93
CA ASP A 479 -9.18 -16.52 -15.39
C ASP A 479 -10.49 -16.99 -16.02
N ARG A 480 -11.05 -18.11 -15.53
CA ARG A 480 -12.35 -18.62 -16.03
C ARG A 480 -13.51 -17.75 -15.59
N MET A 481 -13.50 -17.24 -14.35
CA MET A 481 -14.54 -16.36 -13.84
C MET A 481 -14.52 -15.01 -14.58
N TYR A 482 -13.33 -14.48 -14.86
CA TYR A 482 -13.13 -13.28 -15.66
C TYR A 482 -13.67 -13.46 -17.09
N LYS A 483 -13.27 -14.53 -17.78
CA LYS A 483 -13.75 -14.83 -19.15
C LYS A 483 -15.27 -15.05 -19.24
N LYS A 484 -15.92 -15.44 -18.13
CA LYS A 484 -17.37 -15.60 -18.05
C LYS A 484 -18.11 -14.31 -17.70
N GLY A 485 -17.41 -13.25 -17.28
CA GLY A 485 -18.01 -12.04 -16.73
C GLY A 485 -18.56 -12.20 -15.30
N GLU A 486 -18.19 -13.28 -14.58
CA GLU A 486 -18.49 -13.42 -13.13
C GLU A 486 -17.57 -12.52 -12.29
N VAL A 487 -16.40 -12.19 -12.84
CA VAL A 487 -15.46 -11.19 -12.33
C VAL A 487 -15.28 -10.19 -13.46
N LEU A 488 -15.48 -8.92 -13.17
CA LEU A 488 -15.43 -7.84 -14.14
C LEU A 488 -14.02 -7.30 -14.26
N ARG A 489 -13.25 -7.20 -13.17
CA ARG A 489 -12.01 -6.42 -13.18
C ARG A 489 -10.77 -7.31 -13.33
N PRO A 490 -9.92 -7.11 -14.36
CA PRO A 490 -8.68 -7.89 -14.50
C PRO A 490 -7.71 -7.71 -13.32
N GLU A 491 -7.78 -6.58 -12.61
CA GLU A 491 -7.00 -6.28 -11.40
C GLU A 491 -7.37 -7.20 -10.22
N ALA A 492 -8.55 -7.83 -10.25
CA ALA A 492 -8.93 -8.84 -9.27
C ALA A 492 -8.09 -10.12 -9.38
N LEU A 493 -7.37 -10.30 -10.49
CA LEU A 493 -6.58 -11.49 -10.77
C LEU A 493 -5.18 -11.47 -10.15
N PHE A 494 -4.87 -10.47 -9.33
CA PHE A 494 -3.54 -10.27 -8.75
C PHE A 494 -3.21 -11.32 -7.69
N GLN A 495 -2.09 -11.99 -7.90
CA GLN A 495 -1.60 -13.02 -6.97
C GLN A 495 -1.40 -12.50 -5.53
N PRO A 496 -0.86 -11.28 -5.29
CA PRO A 496 -0.76 -10.74 -3.93
C PRO A 496 -2.10 -10.65 -3.20
N ASN A 497 -3.17 -10.21 -3.88
CA ASN A 497 -4.50 -10.10 -3.27
C ASN A 497 -4.99 -11.49 -2.83
N TYR A 498 -4.77 -12.52 -3.65
CA TYR A 498 -5.12 -13.89 -3.28
C TYR A 498 -4.39 -14.39 -2.05
N LEU A 499 -3.10 -14.06 -1.91
CA LEU A 499 -2.31 -14.45 -0.74
C LEU A 499 -2.86 -13.81 0.54
N ASN A 500 -3.27 -12.54 0.48
CA ASN A 500 -3.83 -11.84 1.64
C ASN A 500 -5.18 -12.43 2.06
N VAL A 501 -6.01 -12.85 1.10
CA VAL A 501 -7.27 -13.56 1.40
C VAL A 501 -7.00 -14.95 1.99
N ILE A 502 -5.98 -15.68 1.51
CA ILE A 502 -5.59 -16.97 2.11
C ILE A 502 -5.18 -16.78 3.57
N ILE A 503 -4.40 -15.74 3.89
CA ILE A 503 -4.01 -15.43 5.28
C ILE A 503 -5.26 -15.13 6.11
N PHE A 504 -6.19 -14.30 5.60
CA PHE A 504 -7.46 -14.04 6.28
C PHE A 504 -8.26 -15.32 6.56
N LEU A 505 -8.33 -16.26 5.61
CA LEU A 505 -9.05 -17.52 5.80
C LEU A 505 -8.36 -18.43 6.84
N GLU A 506 -7.03 -18.38 6.93
CA GLU A 506 -6.24 -19.10 7.94
C GLU A 506 -6.46 -18.49 9.32
N ASP A 507 -6.38 -17.15 9.45
CA ASP A 507 -6.63 -16.41 10.69
C ASP A 507 -8.08 -16.56 11.19
N ALA A 508 -9.03 -16.73 10.26
CA ALA A 508 -10.44 -17.00 10.56
C ALA A 508 -10.74 -18.48 10.80
N GLU A 509 -9.73 -19.35 10.83
CA GLU A 509 -9.86 -20.81 11.04
C GLU A 509 -10.83 -21.49 10.05
N LEU A 510 -10.95 -20.96 8.83
CA LEU A 510 -11.75 -21.55 7.74
C LEU A 510 -10.91 -22.52 6.89
N ILE A 511 -9.59 -22.32 6.91
CA ILE A 511 -8.60 -23.25 6.38
C ILE A 511 -7.49 -23.47 7.42
N THR A 512 -6.75 -24.56 7.29
CA THR A 512 -5.58 -24.86 8.13
C THR A 512 -4.36 -25.15 7.28
N ALA A 513 -3.19 -24.71 7.74
CA ALA A 513 -1.89 -24.97 7.12
C ALA A 513 -1.21 -26.21 7.73
N ILE A 514 -1.09 -27.27 6.95
CA ILE A 514 -0.38 -28.50 7.29
C ILE A 514 1.09 -28.34 6.84
N LYS A 515 2.01 -28.39 7.79
CA LYS A 515 3.45 -28.28 7.55
C LYS A 515 4.07 -29.67 7.58
N ASP A 516 4.61 -30.12 6.45
CA ASP A 516 5.34 -31.38 6.39
C ASP A 516 6.79 -31.17 6.87
N GLU A 517 7.19 -31.82 7.96
CA GLU A 517 8.51 -31.62 8.58
C GLU A 517 9.59 -32.55 8.00
N LYS A 518 9.23 -33.48 7.12
CA LYS A 518 10.12 -34.56 6.66
C LYS A 518 11.05 -34.22 5.49
N ILE A 519 10.97 -33.02 4.90
CA ILE A 519 11.79 -32.63 3.75
C ILE A 519 12.43 -31.27 4.01
N ASP A 520 13.72 -31.11 3.66
CA ASP A 520 14.51 -29.86 3.73
C ASP A 520 13.88 -28.64 3.02
N LYS A 521 12.77 -28.86 2.31
CA LYS A 521 11.80 -27.85 1.89
C LYS A 521 10.47 -28.12 2.62
N LYS A 522 10.18 -27.35 3.68
CA LYS A 522 8.85 -27.33 4.31
C LYS A 522 7.81 -26.90 3.29
N GLU A 523 7.17 -27.86 2.64
CA GLU A 523 6.03 -27.63 1.76
C GLU A 523 4.79 -27.45 2.63
N VAL A 524 4.12 -26.31 2.50
CA VAL A 524 2.88 -26.00 3.22
C VAL A 524 1.71 -26.46 2.36
N SER A 525 0.84 -27.29 2.93
CA SER A 525 -0.42 -27.69 2.31
C SER A 525 -1.59 -27.07 3.06
N TYR A 526 -2.68 -26.78 2.36
CA TYR A 526 -3.90 -26.22 2.93
C TYR A 526 -5.03 -27.23 2.90
N ALA A 527 -5.85 -27.26 3.95
CA ALA A 527 -7.07 -28.07 4.05
C ALA A 527 -8.22 -27.22 4.61
N LEU A 528 -9.47 -27.60 4.33
CA LEU A 528 -10.64 -26.99 4.97
C LEU A 528 -10.77 -27.46 6.42
N THR A 529 -11.23 -26.57 7.29
CA THR A 529 -11.63 -26.91 8.65
C THR A 529 -13.08 -27.44 8.69
N GLU A 530 -13.56 -27.80 9.87
CA GLU A 530 -14.94 -28.25 10.08
C GLU A 530 -15.97 -27.11 10.08
N ASN A 531 -15.52 -25.84 10.04
CA ASN A 531 -16.32 -24.61 10.10
C ASN A 531 -17.10 -24.31 8.80
N ARG A 532 -17.84 -25.30 8.28
CA ARG A 532 -18.58 -25.19 7.02
C ARG A 532 -19.70 -24.15 7.05
N ALA A 533 -20.34 -23.98 8.20
CA ALA A 533 -21.41 -23.00 8.37
C ALA A 533 -20.88 -21.57 8.25
N GLU A 534 -19.78 -21.26 8.93
CA GLU A 534 -19.12 -19.94 8.87
C GLU A 534 -18.60 -19.62 7.47
N MET A 535 -18.06 -20.62 6.76
CA MET A 535 -17.64 -20.48 5.37
C MET A 535 -18.81 -20.08 4.45
N GLU A 536 -20.00 -20.65 4.65
CA GLU A 536 -21.19 -20.30 3.88
C GLU A 536 -21.74 -18.92 4.29
N VAL A 537 -21.65 -18.53 5.57
CA VAL A 537 -21.98 -17.17 6.04
C VAL A 537 -21.06 -16.14 5.37
N LEU A 538 -19.75 -16.37 5.38
CA LEU A 538 -18.75 -15.54 4.71
C LEU A 538 -19.08 -15.39 3.22
N ARG A 539 -19.33 -16.51 2.54
CA ARG A 539 -19.66 -16.54 1.11
C ARG A 539 -20.92 -15.72 0.80
N ARG A 540 -22.01 -15.92 1.54
CA ARG A 540 -23.28 -15.19 1.33
C ARG A 540 -23.11 -13.70 1.61
N ARG A 541 -22.37 -13.35 2.65
CA ARG A 541 -22.13 -11.96 3.02
C ARG A 541 -21.29 -11.22 1.99
N LEU A 542 -20.20 -11.83 1.53
CA LEU A 542 -19.38 -11.26 0.46
C LEU A 542 -20.18 -11.11 -0.84
N PHE A 543 -20.97 -12.11 -1.21
CA PHE A 543 -21.80 -12.05 -2.42
C PHE A 543 -22.81 -10.89 -2.41
N LYS A 544 -23.34 -10.52 -1.25
CA LYS A 544 -24.23 -9.34 -1.12
C LYS A 544 -23.52 -8.00 -1.31
N LEU A 545 -22.20 -7.95 -1.09
CA LEU A 545 -21.40 -6.72 -1.22
C LEU A 545 -20.68 -6.63 -2.58
N LEU A 546 -20.75 -7.67 -3.40
CA LEU A 546 -20.34 -7.68 -4.81
C LEU A 546 -21.41 -7.09 -5.71
#